data_AF-A0A1G9MY51-F1
#
_entry.id   AF-A0A1G9MY51-F1
#
_cell.length_a   1.000
_cell.length_b   1.000
_cell.length_c   1.000
_cell.angle_alpha   90.00
_cell.angle_beta   90.00
_cell.angle_gamma   90.00
#
_symmetry.space_group_name_H-M   'P 1'
#
loop_
_entity.id
_entity.type
_entity.pdbx_description
1 polymer ?
#
loop_
_entity_poly.entity_id
_entity_poly.type
_entity_poly.pdbx_seq_one_letter_code
_entity_poly.pdbx_strand_id
1 'polypeptide(L)'
;MKPTHTRVDHGGRFALVTETLGTGPLEGQTLVVYRELDRDVQSATTLDDWRQRWRTIAADDCPVCLGTGTDHIKGNAANPCGGCFGLGKVRDDGETPVDRWELAAVATGIIKRQQQELAQRRQAMAAPEVRAALQAAQERQATDAIAEQEQKWRAGRGHGPVGRRYTGD
;
A
#
# COMPACT_ATOMS: atom_id res chain seq x y z
N MET A 1 13.33 -12.97 18.41
CA MET A 1 12.68 -13.14 17.09
C MET A 1 13.07 -11.94 16.22
N LYS A 2 13.44 -12.13 14.94
CA LYS A 2 13.74 -11.00 14.04
C LYS A 2 12.42 -10.45 13.43
N PRO A 3 12.28 -9.13 13.21
CA PRO A 3 11.12 -8.59 12.52
C PRO A 3 11.12 -9.07 11.06
N THR A 4 9.95 -9.46 10.57
CA THR A 4 9.76 -9.83 9.16
C THR A 4 8.89 -8.83 8.42
N HIS A 5 8.08 -8.05 9.15
CA HIS A 5 7.13 -7.10 8.60
C HIS A 5 7.16 -5.78 9.38
N THR A 6 6.73 -4.73 8.69
CA THR A 6 6.49 -3.41 9.27
C THR A 6 5.18 -2.85 8.74
N ARG A 7 4.51 -1.96 9.47
CA ARG A 7 3.32 -1.29 8.91
C ARG A 7 3.71 -0.28 7.86
N VAL A 8 2.84 -0.14 6.85
CA VAL A 8 3.04 0.77 5.73
C VAL A 8 2.96 2.24 6.18
N ASP A 9 2.08 2.56 7.13
CA ASP A 9 1.75 3.92 7.56
C ASP A 9 2.64 4.45 8.69
N HIS A 10 2.88 3.63 9.70
CA HIS A 10 3.49 4.05 10.97
C HIS A 10 4.70 3.22 11.38
N GLY A 11 5.13 2.28 10.53
CA GLY A 11 6.26 1.40 10.81
C GLY A 11 5.98 0.38 11.91
N GLY A 12 6.95 0.14 12.80
CA GLY A 12 6.87 -0.86 13.88
C GLY A 12 7.41 -2.24 13.50
N ARG A 13 7.74 -3.04 14.52
CA ARG A 13 8.41 -4.34 14.37
C ARG A 13 7.43 -5.48 14.55
N PHE A 14 7.10 -6.16 13.46
CA PHE A 14 6.18 -7.28 13.46
C PHE A 14 6.84 -8.54 12.92
N ALA A 15 6.45 -9.67 13.47
CA ALA A 15 6.87 -10.96 12.97
C ALA A 15 5.64 -11.82 12.66
N LEU A 16 5.51 -12.23 11.40
CA LEU A 16 4.57 -13.25 10.96
C LEU A 16 4.88 -14.55 11.71
N VAL A 17 3.88 -15.11 12.40
CA VAL A 17 4.01 -16.37 13.15
C VAL A 17 3.43 -17.52 12.34
N THR A 18 2.17 -17.41 11.92
CA THR A 18 1.50 -18.42 11.10
C THR A 18 0.30 -17.83 10.38
N GLU A 19 -0.12 -18.50 9.30
CA GLU A 19 -1.43 -18.32 8.68
C GLU A 19 -2.31 -19.52 9.04
N THR A 20 -3.59 -19.29 9.33
CA THR A 20 -4.54 -20.34 9.69
C THR A 20 -5.92 -20.03 9.12
N LEU A 21 -6.71 -21.05 8.84
CA LEU A 21 -8.12 -20.86 8.48
C LEU A 21 -8.91 -20.41 9.71
N GLY A 22 -9.79 -19.43 9.52
CA GLY A 22 -10.75 -19.01 10.53
C GLY A 22 -11.84 -20.06 10.74
N THR A 23 -12.42 -20.07 11.93
CA THR A 23 -13.51 -20.99 12.32
C THR A 23 -14.71 -20.20 12.83
N GLY A 24 -15.90 -20.80 12.77
CA GLY A 24 -17.13 -20.16 13.25
C GLY A 24 -17.48 -18.90 12.45
N PRO A 25 -17.68 -17.72 13.08
CA PRO A 25 -18.01 -16.48 12.36
C PRO A 25 -16.96 -16.02 11.33
N LEU A 26 -15.74 -16.56 11.40
CA LEU A 26 -14.63 -16.25 10.49
C LEU A 26 -14.35 -17.39 9.51
N GLU A 27 -15.24 -18.37 9.40
CA GLU A 27 -15.13 -19.47 8.45
C GLU A 27 -15.02 -18.94 7.00
N GLY A 28 -14.15 -19.56 6.22
CA GLY A 28 -13.82 -19.12 4.86
C GLY A 28 -12.80 -17.97 4.77
N GLN A 29 -12.41 -17.36 5.89
CA GLN A 29 -11.36 -16.35 5.92
C GLN A 29 -10.02 -16.97 6.34
N THR A 30 -8.92 -16.48 5.77
CA THR A 30 -7.58 -16.79 6.27
C THR A 30 -7.17 -15.75 7.31
N LEU A 31 -6.74 -16.20 8.47
CA LEU A 31 -6.24 -15.38 9.56
C LEU A 31 -4.72 -15.42 9.58
N VAL A 32 -4.13 -14.26 9.82
CA VAL A 32 -2.70 -14.07 10.03
C VAL A 32 -2.46 -13.85 11.51
N VAL A 33 -1.67 -14.73 12.12
CA VAL A 33 -1.17 -14.56 13.49
C VAL A 33 0.21 -13.94 13.42
N TYR A 34 0.39 -12.84 14.14
CA TYR A 34 1.64 -12.10 14.18
C TYR A 34 1.99 -11.67 15.61
N ARG A 35 3.28 -11.39 15.84
CA ARG A 35 3.79 -10.83 17.09
C ARG A 35 4.26 -9.40 16.87
N GLU A 36 3.76 -8.48 17.68
CA GLU A 36 4.32 -7.13 17.82
C GLU A 36 5.53 -7.22 18.76
N LEU A 37 6.74 -7.07 18.22
CA LEU A 37 7.97 -7.38 18.95
C LEU A 37 8.28 -6.35 20.05
N ASP A 38 7.84 -5.10 19.88
CA ASP A 38 8.12 -4.03 20.84
C ASP A 38 7.23 -4.11 22.10
N ARG A 39 6.02 -4.67 21.96
CA ARG A 39 5.07 -4.87 23.08
C ARG A 39 5.04 -6.29 23.60
N ASP A 40 5.69 -7.19 22.88
CA ASP A 40 5.65 -8.62 23.11
C ASP A 40 4.25 -9.25 23.10
N VAL A 41 3.37 -8.72 22.26
CA VAL A 41 1.97 -9.16 22.16
C VAL A 41 1.77 -9.97 20.89
N GLN A 42 1.05 -11.09 21.02
CA GLN A 42 0.56 -11.85 19.87
C GLN A 42 -0.86 -11.38 19.51
N SER A 43 -1.10 -11.16 18.23
CA SER A 43 -2.37 -10.70 17.70
C SER A 43 -2.72 -11.46 16.43
N ALA A 44 -3.99 -11.40 16.05
CA ALA A 44 -4.48 -11.99 14.82
C ALA A 44 -5.26 -10.94 14.03
N THR A 45 -5.13 -10.97 12.71
CA THR A 45 -5.95 -10.19 11.78
C THR A 45 -6.31 -11.05 10.57
N THR A 46 -7.13 -10.55 9.66
CA THR A 46 -7.41 -11.24 8.39
C THR A 46 -6.24 -11.08 7.44
N LEU A 47 -6.05 -12.04 6.52
CA LEU A 47 -4.99 -11.98 5.52
C LEU A 47 -5.10 -10.74 4.62
N ASP A 48 -6.32 -10.31 4.31
CA ASP A 48 -6.54 -9.10 3.51
C ASP A 48 -6.11 -7.84 4.26
N ASP A 49 -6.47 -7.70 5.54
CA ASP A 49 -6.02 -6.58 6.38
C ASP A 49 -4.49 -6.60 6.54
N TRP A 50 -3.92 -7.78 6.74
CA TRP A 50 -2.47 -7.97 6.84
C TRP A 50 -1.75 -7.44 5.58
N ARG A 51 -2.21 -7.84 4.39
CA ARG A 51 -1.62 -7.41 3.11
C ARG A 51 -1.78 -5.92 2.83
N GLN A 52 -2.85 -5.31 3.32
CA GLN A 52 -3.11 -3.88 3.10
C GLN A 52 -2.27 -2.99 4.01
N ARG A 53 -2.05 -3.42 5.26
CA ARG A 53 -1.45 -2.56 6.30
C ARG A 53 -0.01 -2.91 6.65
N TRP A 54 0.44 -4.12 6.33
CA TRP A 54 1.81 -4.57 6.55
C TRP A 54 2.51 -4.88 5.24
N ARG A 55 3.82 -4.62 5.23
CA ARG A 55 4.71 -5.04 4.17
C ARG A 55 5.89 -5.80 4.75
N THR A 56 6.43 -6.72 3.97
CA THR A 56 7.69 -7.39 4.30
C THR A 56 8.82 -6.36 4.35
N ILE A 57 9.74 -6.57 5.30
CA ILE A 57 10.96 -5.77 5.40
C ILE A 57 11.93 -6.28 4.33
N ALA A 58 12.32 -5.41 3.41
CA ALA A 58 13.29 -5.72 2.37
C ALA A 58 14.72 -5.75 2.95
N ALA A 59 15.64 -6.45 2.28
CA ALA A 59 17.03 -6.53 2.72
C ALA A 59 17.73 -5.15 2.76
N ASP A 60 17.33 -4.25 1.87
CA ASP A 60 17.84 -2.88 1.77
C ASP A 60 16.99 -1.87 2.55
N ASP A 61 16.01 -2.31 3.35
CA ASP A 61 15.32 -1.42 4.28
C ASP A 61 16.23 -1.08 5.44
N CYS A 62 16.24 0.20 5.81
CA CYS A 62 17.02 0.67 6.94
C CYS A 62 16.64 -0.10 8.21
N PRO A 63 17.59 -0.73 8.92
CA PRO A 63 17.28 -1.52 10.11
C PRO A 63 16.77 -0.65 11.28
N VAL A 64 16.98 0.66 11.20
CA VAL A 64 16.52 1.64 12.20
C VAL A 64 15.05 1.97 11.98
N CYS A 65 14.66 2.47 10.80
CA CYS A 65 13.27 2.87 10.52
C CYS A 65 12.46 1.83 9.73
N LEU A 66 13.03 0.66 9.48
CA LEU A 66 12.40 -0.44 8.73
C LEU A 66 11.86 -0.01 7.36
N GLY A 67 12.49 0.98 6.74
CA GLY A 67 12.08 1.51 5.44
C GLY A 67 11.03 2.62 5.45
N THR A 68 10.59 3.14 6.60
CA THR A 68 9.67 4.30 6.62
C THR A 68 10.36 5.62 6.26
N GLY A 69 11.69 5.71 6.42
CA GLY A 69 12.44 6.95 6.26
C GLY A 69 12.27 7.95 7.41
N THR A 70 11.48 7.63 8.43
CA THR A 70 11.16 8.53 9.55
C THR A 70 11.53 7.92 10.89
N ASP A 71 11.83 8.76 11.88
CA ASP A 71 12.19 8.31 13.24
C ASP A 71 10.95 7.99 14.10
N HIS A 72 10.07 7.13 13.58
CA HIS A 72 8.83 6.74 14.27
C HIS A 72 9.10 5.92 15.54
N ILE A 73 10.21 5.17 15.59
CA ILE A 73 10.58 4.36 16.76
C ILE A 73 10.83 5.24 17.99
N LYS A 74 11.40 6.43 17.82
CA LYS A 74 11.57 7.40 18.92
C LYS A 74 10.37 8.31 19.12
N GLY A 75 9.22 7.99 18.52
CA GLY A 75 8.01 8.82 18.57
C GLY A 75 8.12 10.14 17.80
N ASN A 76 9.10 10.25 16.89
CA ASN A 76 9.41 11.49 16.18
C ASN A 76 9.24 11.33 14.66
N ALA A 77 8.04 10.90 14.25
CA ALA A 77 7.74 10.60 12.85
C ALA A 77 7.84 11.80 11.90
N ALA A 78 7.85 13.04 12.43
CA ALA A 78 8.06 14.25 11.63
C ALA A 78 9.52 14.42 11.16
N ASN A 79 10.47 13.73 11.80
CA ASN A 79 11.88 13.87 11.50
C ASN A 79 12.40 12.70 10.66
N PRO A 80 13.36 12.97 9.74
CA PRO A 80 13.99 11.92 8.97
C PRO A 80 14.74 10.96 9.89
N CYS A 81 14.71 9.67 9.54
CA CYS A 81 15.50 8.68 10.27
C CYS A 81 16.99 9.00 10.11
N GLY A 82 17.70 9.13 11.24
CA GLY A 82 19.14 9.42 11.22
C GLY A 82 20.00 8.30 10.62
N GLY A 83 19.54 7.04 10.64
CA GLY A 83 20.30 5.91 10.09
C GLY A 83 20.33 5.85 8.56
N CYS A 84 19.28 6.32 7.88
CA CYS A 84 19.23 6.36 6.42
C CYS A 84 19.06 7.78 5.85
N PHE A 85 19.22 8.79 6.71
CA PHE A 85 19.05 10.20 6.36
C PHE A 85 17.73 10.50 5.64
N GLY A 86 16.66 9.80 6.02
CA GLY A 86 15.34 9.98 5.41
C GLY A 86 15.03 9.10 4.20
N LEU A 87 15.98 8.36 3.64
CA LEU A 87 15.74 7.57 2.42
C LEU A 87 14.87 6.33 2.64
N GLY A 88 14.76 5.86 3.88
CA GLY A 88 14.17 4.55 4.22
C GLY A 88 15.07 3.37 3.80
N LYS A 89 15.89 3.53 2.77
CA LYS A 89 16.80 2.51 2.26
C LYS A 89 18.23 2.69 2.74
N VAL A 90 18.97 1.59 2.72
CA VAL A 90 20.39 1.52 3.05
C VAL A 90 21.15 0.84 1.92
N ARG A 91 22.43 0.53 2.15
CA ARG A 91 23.27 -0.18 1.20
C ARG A 91 22.76 -1.62 0.97
N ASP A 92 23.24 -2.24 -0.10
CA ASP A 92 22.85 -3.60 -0.48
C ASP A 92 23.27 -4.67 0.54
N ASP A 93 24.26 -4.38 1.38
CA ASP A 93 24.69 -5.23 2.51
C ASP A 93 23.84 -5.03 3.78
N GLY A 94 22.86 -4.12 3.76
CA GLY A 94 21.98 -3.82 4.88
C GLY A 94 22.55 -2.82 5.88
N GLU A 95 23.76 -2.31 5.66
CA GLU A 95 24.41 -1.36 6.56
C GLU A 95 24.02 0.09 6.25
N THR A 96 23.85 0.89 7.31
CA THR A 96 23.55 2.31 7.18
C THR A 96 24.71 3.06 6.52
N PRO A 97 24.44 3.98 5.57
CA PRO A 97 25.51 4.77 4.95
C PRO A 97 26.26 5.58 6.01
N VAL A 98 27.58 5.51 6.01
CA VAL A 98 28.40 6.19 7.02
C VAL A 98 28.75 7.63 6.64
N ASP A 99 28.66 7.96 5.35
CA ASP A 99 28.96 9.27 4.83
C ASP A 99 28.02 9.71 3.68
N ARG A 100 28.26 10.91 3.16
CA ARG A 100 27.45 11.50 2.09
C ARG A 100 27.65 10.82 0.74
N TRP A 101 28.79 10.21 0.48
CA TRP A 101 29.07 9.53 -0.78
C TRP A 101 28.34 8.19 -0.84
N GLU A 102 28.36 7.43 0.25
CA GLU A 102 27.58 6.21 0.39
C GLU A 102 26.07 6.52 0.33
N LEU A 103 25.62 7.59 0.99
CA LEU A 103 24.23 8.04 0.89
C LEU A 103 23.84 8.38 -0.55
N ALA A 104 24.70 9.07 -1.29
CA ALA A 104 24.47 9.39 -2.70
C ALA A 104 24.43 8.14 -3.58
N ALA A 105 25.26 7.13 -3.28
CA ALA A 105 25.23 5.83 -3.97
C ALA A 105 23.90 5.10 -3.73
N VAL A 106 23.43 5.05 -2.48
CA VAL A 106 22.11 4.49 -2.12
C VAL A 106 20.99 5.23 -2.87
N ALA A 107 20.96 6.56 -2.82
CA ALA A 107 19.97 7.37 -3.52
C ALA A 107 19.97 7.13 -5.04
N THR A 108 21.16 7.04 -5.64
CA THR A 108 21.33 6.73 -7.07
C THR A 108 20.77 5.35 -7.41
N GLY A 109 21.01 4.35 -6.56
CA GLY A 109 20.44 3.01 -6.71
C GLY A 109 18.91 3.01 -6.69
N ILE A 110 18.30 3.74 -5.75
CA ILE A 110 16.84 3.90 -5.67
C ILE A 110 16.30 4.52 -6.96
N ILE A 111 16.89 5.63 -7.42
CA ILE A 111 16.45 6.34 -8.63
C ILE A 111 16.51 5.42 -9.86
N LYS A 112 17.60 4.67 -10.02
CA LYS A 112 17.76 3.73 -11.14
C LYS A 112 16.69 2.64 -11.12
N ARG A 113 16.41 2.03 -9.96
CA ARG A 113 15.34 1.02 -9.83
C ARG A 113 13.97 1.61 -10.17
N GLN A 114 13.65 2.80 -9.66
CA GLN A 114 12.39 3.48 -9.97
C GLN A 114 12.26 3.80 -11.47
N GLN A 115 13.33 4.24 -12.12
CA GLN A 115 13.33 4.47 -13.57
C GLN A 115 13.08 3.18 -14.35
N GLN A 116 13.69 2.06 -13.96
CA GLN A 116 13.48 0.75 -14.58
C GLN A 116 12.03 0.27 -14.40
N GLU A 117 11.49 0.35 -13.18
CA GLU A 117 10.09 -0.01 -12.91
C GLU A 117 9.11 0.86 -13.69
N LEU A 118 9.36 2.17 -13.77
CA LEU A 118 8.54 3.08 -14.57
C LEU A 118 8.60 2.76 -16.05
N ALA A 119 9.78 2.41 -16.58
CA ALA A 119 9.93 2.00 -17.97
C ALA A 119 9.15 0.72 -18.27
N GLN A 120 9.27 -0.31 -17.40
CA GLN A 120 8.53 -1.55 -17.52
C GLN A 120 7.01 -1.32 -17.49
N ARG A 121 6.52 -0.50 -16.55
CA ARG A 121 5.09 -0.16 -16.47
C ARG A 121 4.62 0.59 -17.71
N ARG A 122 5.40 1.54 -18.22
CA ARG A 122 5.07 2.26 -19.47
C ARG A 122 4.99 1.32 -20.65
N GLN A 123 5.91 0.36 -20.75
CA GLN A 123 5.88 -0.65 -21.80
C GLN A 123 4.64 -1.54 -21.70
N ALA A 124 4.29 -2.00 -20.50
CA ALA A 124 3.08 -2.78 -20.28
C ALA A 124 1.81 -1.98 -20.63
N MET A 125 1.74 -0.70 -20.24
CA MET A 125 0.62 0.19 -20.56
C MET A 125 0.51 0.54 -22.05
N ALA A 126 1.62 0.46 -22.79
CA ALA A 126 1.63 0.65 -24.24
C ALA A 126 1.13 -0.59 -25.02
N ALA A 127 0.99 -1.75 -24.36
CA ALA A 127 0.46 -2.93 -25.00
C ALA A 127 -1.00 -2.70 -25.46
N PRO A 128 -1.35 -3.00 -26.73
CA PRO A 128 -2.68 -2.76 -27.26
C PRO A 128 -3.79 -3.43 -26.45
N GLU A 129 -3.53 -4.65 -25.97
CA GLU A 129 -4.46 -5.44 -25.16
C GLU A 129 -4.78 -4.75 -23.82
N VAL A 130 -3.76 -4.19 -23.15
CA VAL A 130 -3.92 -3.46 -21.89
C VAL A 130 -4.71 -2.17 -22.14
N ARG A 131 -4.40 -1.45 -23.22
CA ARG A 131 -5.13 -0.23 -23.58
C ARG A 131 -6.60 -0.51 -23.89
N ALA A 132 -6.89 -1.58 -24.64
CA ALA A 132 -8.25 -2.00 -24.94
C ALA A 132 -9.01 -2.42 -23.67
N ALA A 133 -8.36 -3.17 -22.78
CA ALA A 133 -8.96 -3.57 -21.50
C ALA A 133 -9.28 -2.36 -20.61
N LEU A 134 -8.39 -1.36 -20.55
CA LEU A 134 -8.62 -0.12 -19.81
C LEU A 134 -9.76 0.71 -20.40
N GLN A 135 -9.87 0.81 -21.73
CA GLN A 135 -10.99 1.48 -22.38
C GLN A 135 -12.31 0.77 -22.09
N ALA A 136 -12.37 -0.56 -22.22
CA ALA A 136 -13.55 -1.34 -21.90
C ALA A 136 -13.96 -1.18 -20.41
N ALA A 137 -13.00 -1.09 -19.49
CA ALA A 137 -13.26 -0.85 -18.08
C ALA A 137 -13.84 0.56 -17.83
N GLN A 138 -13.30 1.59 -18.50
CA GLN A 138 -13.82 2.95 -18.42
C GLN A 138 -15.25 3.06 -18.97
N GLU A 139 -15.54 2.42 -20.10
CA GLU A 139 -16.89 2.39 -20.68
C GLU A 139 -17.91 1.71 -19.76
N ARG A 140 -17.51 0.61 -19.11
CA ARG A 140 -18.35 -0.05 -18.10
C ARG A 140 -18.62 0.86 -16.90
N GLN A 141 -17.59 1.49 -16.35
CA GLN A 141 -17.75 2.43 -15.23
C GLN A 141 -18.65 3.61 -15.58
N ALA A 142 -18.52 4.16 -16.80
CA ALA A 142 -19.41 5.23 -17.26
C ALA A 142 -20.86 4.76 -17.37
N THR A 143 -21.06 3.55 -17.89
CA THR A 143 -22.40 2.94 -18.00
C THR A 143 -23.01 2.67 -16.62
N ASP A 144 -22.23 2.11 -15.70
CA ASP A 144 -22.66 1.84 -14.32
C ASP A 144 -23.00 3.14 -13.58
N ALA A 145 -22.19 4.20 -13.76
CA ALA A 145 -22.45 5.51 -13.19
C ALA A 145 -23.75 6.14 -13.72
N ILE A 146 -24.02 6.02 -15.03
CA ILE A 146 -25.28 6.47 -15.64
C ILE A 146 -26.46 5.68 -15.07
N ALA A 147 -26.34 4.35 -14.99
CA ALA A 147 -27.39 3.48 -14.44
C ALA A 147 -27.70 3.80 -12.97
N GLU A 148 -26.67 4.01 -12.15
CA GLU A 148 -26.83 4.46 -10.76
C GLU A 148 -27.51 5.83 -10.67
N GLN A 149 -27.11 6.78 -11.52
CA GLN A 149 -27.71 8.11 -11.54
C GLN A 149 -29.19 8.04 -11.94
N GLU A 150 -29.54 7.22 -12.93
CA GLU A 150 -30.92 6.99 -13.35
C GLU A 150 -31.74 6.34 -12.24
N GLN A 151 -31.22 5.30 -11.57
CA GLN A 151 -31.89 4.68 -10.43
C GLN A 151 -32.12 5.69 -9.29
N LYS A 152 -31.12 6.51 -8.95
CA LYS A 152 -31.22 7.58 -7.95
C LYS A 152 -32.27 8.62 -8.36
N TRP A 153 -32.35 8.97 -9.64
CA TRP A 153 -33.37 9.88 -10.17
C TRP A 153 -34.79 9.29 -10.08
N ARG A 154 -34.97 8.02 -10.46
CA ARG A 154 -36.25 7.29 -10.38
C ARG A 154 -36.72 7.09 -8.94
N ALA A 155 -35.80 6.82 -8.01
CA ALA A 155 -36.09 6.60 -6.60
C ALA A 155 -36.25 7.91 -5.79
N GLY A 156 -35.73 9.04 -6.29
CA GLY A 156 -35.81 10.33 -5.62
C GLY A 156 -37.11 11.11 -5.93
N ARG A 157 -37.34 12.22 -5.20
CA ARG A 157 -38.45 13.16 -5.46
C ARG A 157 -38.33 13.94 -6.80
N GLY A 158 -37.43 13.53 -7.68
CA GLY A 158 -37.33 13.93 -9.09
C GLY A 158 -37.02 15.39 -9.32
N HIS A 159 -35.74 15.75 -9.17
CA HIS A 159 -35.18 16.89 -9.87
C HIS A 159 -34.16 16.33 -10.87
N GLY A 160 -34.47 16.45 -12.16
CA GLY A 160 -33.49 16.21 -13.21
C GLY A 160 -32.39 17.27 -13.19
N PRO A 161 -31.30 17.09 -13.94
CA PRO A 161 -30.18 18.04 -13.99
C PRO A 161 -30.57 19.47 -14.45
N VAL A 162 -31.79 19.67 -14.94
CA VAL A 162 -32.37 20.97 -15.37
C VAL A 162 -33.60 21.39 -14.53
N GLY A 163 -33.87 20.72 -13.40
CA GLY A 163 -34.84 21.17 -12.40
C GLY A 163 -36.33 21.08 -12.75
N ARG A 164 -36.75 20.44 -13.85
CA ARG A 164 -38.19 20.23 -14.15
C ARG A 164 -38.55 18.76 -14.36
N ARG A 165 -39.62 18.32 -13.70
CA ARG A 165 -40.37 17.12 -14.07
C ARG A 165 -41.29 17.48 -15.23
N TYR A 166 -41.12 16.85 -16.39
CA TYR A 166 -42.21 16.71 -17.34
C TYR A 166 -43.01 15.48 -16.90
N THR A 167 -43.98 15.66 -16.02
CA THR A 167 -45.12 14.75 -15.94
C THR A 167 -46.10 15.26 -16.98
N GLY A 168 -46.13 14.61 -18.15
CA GLY A 168 -47.19 14.82 -19.12
C GLY A 168 -48.47 14.20 -18.58
N ASP A 169 -49.45 15.05 -18.29
CA ASP A 169 -50.86 14.69 -18.38
C ASP A 169 -51.33 14.94 -19.83
#